data_AF-A0A9E3YI23-F1
#
_entry.id   AF-A0A9E3YI23-F1
#
_cell.length_a   1.000
_cell.length_b   1.000
_cell.length_c   1.000
_cell.angle_alpha   90.00
_cell.angle_beta   90.00
_cell.angle_gamma   90.00
#
_symmetry.space_group_name_H-M   'P 1'
#
loop_
_entity.id
_entity.type
_entity.pdbx_description
1 polymer ?
#
loop_
_entity_poly.entity_id
_entity_poly.type
_entity_poly.pdbx_seq_one_letter_code
_entity_poly.pdbx_strand_id
1 'polypeptide(L)'
;MSRSFHEGRTRASYCPPSPQSIFSGRTSTGHKTMTQAPPSLTPQDCLVALMITVSVSDATIRTEELLAIEQVVNQLPVFAGYDPDRIKTVSQTVFDLMEEEDGLDALFGLVREALPERLNETAYALACDIAASDGSLRQAELRLLEEMRFELNIDRLHAAAIERGARARFAHP
;
A
#
# COMPACT_ATOMS: atom_id res chain seq x y z
N MET A 1 11.30 -8.99 -59.21
CA MET A 1 10.45 -7.78 -59.10
C MET A 1 10.60 -7.27 -57.66
N SER A 2 11.72 -6.68 -57.23
CA SER A 2 12.35 -5.42 -57.64
C SER A 2 11.38 -4.25 -57.64
N ARG A 3 11.39 -3.47 -56.55
CA ARG A 3 11.61 -2.01 -56.59
C ARG A 3 11.88 -1.45 -55.19
N SER A 4 13.13 -1.05 -55.00
CA SER A 4 13.61 -0.10 -54.00
C SER A 4 12.90 1.25 -54.13
N PHE A 5 12.80 1.98 -53.02
CA PHE A 5 12.66 3.44 -53.04
C PHE A 5 13.69 4.08 -52.11
N HIS A 6 14.16 5.24 -52.60
CA HIS A 6 15.33 6.01 -52.21
C HIS A 6 15.30 6.67 -50.83
N GLU A 7 16.49 6.71 -50.23
CA GLU A 7 17.19 7.86 -49.62
C GLU A 7 16.41 9.16 -49.31
N GLY A 8 16.57 9.62 -48.06
CA GLY A 8 16.27 10.99 -47.63
C GLY A 8 17.00 11.33 -46.34
N ARG A 9 18.29 11.66 -46.45
CA ARG A 9 19.17 12.16 -45.38
C ARG A 9 18.77 13.59 -44.99
N THR A 10 18.53 13.85 -43.72
CA THR A 10 18.64 15.21 -43.16
C THR A 10 19.34 15.15 -41.81
N ARG A 11 20.60 15.60 -41.79
CA ARG A 11 21.43 15.77 -40.59
C ARG A 11 20.93 16.99 -39.81
N ALA A 12 20.43 16.79 -38.59
CA ALA A 12 20.30 17.86 -37.61
C ALA A 12 21.61 17.94 -36.80
N SER A 13 22.30 19.07 -36.93
CA SER A 13 23.57 19.38 -36.28
C SER A 13 23.31 19.87 -34.86
N TYR A 14 23.54 19.04 -33.85
CA TYR A 14 23.55 19.48 -32.45
C TYR A 14 24.95 19.98 -32.07
N CYS A 15 25.04 21.26 -31.72
CA CYS A 15 26.22 21.92 -31.17
C CYS A 15 26.16 21.81 -29.63
N PRO A 16 27.19 21.24 -28.95
CA PRO A 16 27.20 21.16 -27.49
C PRO A 16 27.59 22.51 -26.85
N PRO A 17 27.02 22.90 -25.69
CA PRO A 17 27.55 24.03 -24.93
C PRO A 17 28.86 23.63 -24.22
N SER A 18 29.86 24.49 -24.34
CA SER A 18 31.15 24.39 -23.64
C SER A 18 31.05 24.79 -22.15
N PRO A 19 31.92 24.27 -21.27
CA PRO A 19 31.87 24.50 -19.82
C PRO A 19 32.69 25.75 -19.41
N GLN A 20 32.27 26.49 -18.37
CA GLN A 20 33.17 27.05 -17.34
C GLN A 20 32.50 27.89 -16.23
N SER A 21 33.23 27.94 -15.09
CA SER A 21 33.12 28.72 -13.84
C SER A 21 32.20 28.10 -12.77
N ILE A 22 32.67 27.49 -11.67
CA ILE A 22 33.80 27.73 -10.74
C ILE A 22 33.82 29.17 -10.22
N PHE A 23 33.08 29.49 -9.15
CA PHE A 23 33.61 29.67 -7.77
C PHE A 23 32.59 30.39 -6.85
N SER A 24 32.65 30.04 -5.57
CA SER A 24 32.36 30.88 -4.38
C SER A 24 30.98 30.84 -3.72
N GLY A 25 30.97 30.46 -2.43
CA GLY A 25 30.03 30.98 -1.43
C GLY A 25 29.39 29.95 -0.51
N ARG A 26 30.08 29.53 0.55
CA ARG A 26 29.45 28.92 1.74
C ARG A 26 28.59 29.96 2.46
N THR A 27 27.37 29.59 2.83
CA THR A 27 26.80 29.94 4.14
C THR A 27 26.06 28.75 4.72
N SER A 28 26.24 28.60 6.03
CA SER A 28 25.74 27.54 6.88
C SER A 28 24.29 27.77 7.29
N THR A 29 23.62 26.67 7.61
CA THR A 29 22.47 26.57 8.53
C THR A 29 21.11 27.00 8.01
N GLY A 30 20.39 26.00 7.50
CA GLY A 30 18.94 25.94 7.55
C GLY A 30 18.56 24.47 7.59
N HIS A 31 18.58 23.87 8.78
CA HIS A 31 17.95 22.56 8.99
C HIS A 31 16.46 22.80 8.76
N LYS A 32 16.00 22.56 7.53
CA LYS A 32 14.57 22.50 7.24
C LYS A 32 14.09 21.26 7.97
N THR A 33 13.44 21.43 9.11
CA THR A 33 12.39 20.52 9.53
C THR A 33 11.40 20.49 8.38
N MET A 34 11.59 19.54 7.45
CA MET A 34 10.47 19.07 6.65
C MET A 34 9.54 18.44 7.67
N THR A 35 8.55 19.21 8.13
CA THR A 35 7.25 18.62 8.44
C THR A 35 6.88 17.88 7.16
N GLN A 36 7.22 16.59 7.07
CA GLN A 36 6.69 15.74 6.02
C GLN A 36 5.18 15.85 6.21
N ALA A 37 4.50 16.43 5.23
CA ALA A 37 3.10 16.10 5.05
C ALA A 37 3.02 14.57 5.10
N PRO A 38 2.04 13.99 5.82
CA PRO A 38 1.92 12.55 5.86
C PRO A 38 1.98 12.03 4.42
N PRO A 39 2.72 10.94 4.15
CA PRO A 39 2.77 10.40 2.80
C PRO A 39 1.33 10.17 2.33
N SER A 40 0.91 10.92 1.32
CA SER A 40 -0.43 10.81 0.77
C SER A 40 -0.60 9.39 0.26
N LEU A 41 -1.42 8.59 0.95
CA LEU A 41 -1.69 7.24 0.53
C LEU A 41 -2.49 7.29 -0.77
N THR A 42 -2.20 6.37 -1.69
CA THR A 42 -3.10 6.06 -2.80
C THR A 42 -4.16 5.07 -2.32
N PRO A 43 -5.28 4.89 -3.04
CA PRO A 43 -6.26 3.87 -2.69
C PRO A 43 -5.65 2.47 -2.55
N GLN A 44 -4.67 2.12 -3.39
CA GLN A 44 -3.98 0.83 -3.34
C GLN A 44 -3.08 0.72 -2.10
N ASP A 45 -2.44 1.82 -1.67
CA ASP A 45 -1.67 1.82 -0.42
C ASP A 45 -2.55 1.63 0.80
N CYS A 46 -3.77 2.19 0.81
CA CYS A 46 -4.70 1.95 1.90
C CYS A 46 -5.06 0.46 2.03
N LEU A 47 -5.26 -0.23 0.91
CA LEU A 47 -5.51 -1.67 0.91
C LEU A 47 -4.30 -2.44 1.46
N VAL A 48 -3.09 -2.09 1.02
CA VAL A 48 -1.84 -2.71 1.51
C VAL A 48 -1.62 -2.41 2.98
N ALA A 49 -1.84 -1.17 3.41
CA ALA A 49 -1.68 -0.73 4.79
C ALA A 49 -2.59 -1.54 5.72
N LEU A 50 -3.88 -1.66 5.40
CA LEU A 50 -4.82 -2.43 6.22
C LEU A 50 -4.47 -3.92 6.28
N MET A 51 -4.02 -4.52 5.17
CA MET A 51 -3.51 -5.89 5.18
C MET A 51 -2.30 -6.04 6.13
N ILE A 52 -1.34 -5.12 6.08
CA ILE A 52 -0.17 -5.12 6.96
C ILE A 52 -0.59 -4.91 8.42
N THR A 53 -1.52 -3.99 8.69
CA THR A 53 -2.02 -3.71 10.05
C THR A 53 -2.58 -4.96 10.71
N VAL A 54 -3.33 -5.79 9.96
CA VAL A 54 -3.79 -7.10 10.44
C VAL A 54 -2.61 -7.99 10.82
N SER A 55 -1.61 -8.12 9.94
CA SER A 55 -0.46 -8.98 10.15
C SER A 55 0.48 -8.53 11.28
N VAL A 56 0.48 -7.25 11.66
CA VAL A 56 1.33 -6.74 12.75
C VAL A 56 0.61 -6.66 14.10
N SER A 57 -0.68 -7.01 14.15
CA SER A 57 -1.54 -6.82 15.31
C SER A 57 -1.14 -7.62 16.57
N ASP A 58 -0.31 -8.67 16.42
CA ASP A 58 0.27 -9.43 17.54
C ASP A 58 1.75 -9.11 17.81
N ALA A 59 2.24 -7.99 17.27
CA ALA A 59 3.61 -7.49 17.34
C ALA A 59 4.67 -8.36 16.65
N THR A 60 4.28 -9.34 15.81
CA THR A 60 5.24 -10.06 14.95
C THR A 60 4.62 -10.47 13.63
N ILE A 61 5.02 -9.81 12.54
CA ILE A 61 4.61 -10.22 11.20
C ILE A 61 5.21 -11.58 10.86
N ARG A 62 4.38 -12.51 10.37
CA ARG A 62 4.88 -13.82 9.93
C ARG A 62 5.23 -13.80 8.45
N THR A 63 6.23 -14.61 8.07
CA THR A 63 6.64 -14.72 6.66
C THR A 63 5.49 -15.19 5.76
N GLU A 64 4.62 -16.06 6.26
CA GLU A 64 3.44 -16.55 5.54
C GLU A 64 2.44 -15.43 5.22
N GLU A 65 2.23 -14.49 6.14
CA GLU A 65 1.32 -13.36 5.97
C GLU A 65 1.89 -12.36 4.96
N LEU A 66 3.19 -12.07 5.03
CA LEU A 66 3.85 -11.20 4.06
C LEU A 66 3.79 -11.78 2.63
N LEU A 67 3.99 -13.09 2.49
CA LEU A 67 3.84 -13.78 1.21
C LEU A 67 2.39 -13.75 0.71
N ALA A 68 1.41 -13.88 1.60
CA ALA A 68 0.00 -13.76 1.25
C ALA A 68 -0.35 -12.35 0.73
N ILE A 69 0.19 -11.30 1.38
CA ILE A 69 0.04 -9.91 0.93
C ILE A 69 0.63 -9.72 -0.48
N GLU A 70 1.87 -10.17 -0.70
CA GLU A 70 2.50 -10.10 -2.02
C GLU A 70 1.69 -10.85 -3.08
N GLN A 71 1.15 -12.03 -2.74
CA GLN A 71 0.30 -12.80 -3.66
C GLN A 71 -0.97 -12.04 -4.03
N VAL A 72 -1.67 -11.45 -3.05
CA VAL A 72 -2.88 -10.64 -3.26
C VAL A 72 -2.59 -9.47 -4.20
N VAL A 73 -1.53 -8.72 -3.92
CA VAL A 73 -1.12 -7.54 -4.72
C VAL A 73 -0.82 -7.92 -6.16
N ASN A 74 -0.16 -9.06 -6.38
CA ASN A 74 0.21 -9.52 -7.72
C ASN A 74 -0.97 -10.07 -8.54
N GLN A 75 -2.06 -10.50 -7.90
CA GLN A 75 -3.13 -11.26 -8.57
C GLN A 75 -4.42 -10.45 -8.78
N LEU A 76 -4.74 -9.50 -7.91
CA LEU A 76 -6.05 -8.85 -7.95
C LEU A 76 -6.08 -7.61 -8.87
N PRO A 77 -7.14 -7.45 -9.69
CA PRO A 77 -7.24 -6.30 -10.62
C PRO A 77 -7.23 -4.93 -9.95
N VAL A 78 -7.60 -4.83 -8.67
CA VAL A 78 -7.56 -3.56 -7.93
C VAL A 78 -6.14 -3.00 -7.79
N PHE A 79 -5.14 -3.88 -7.85
CA PHE A 79 -3.71 -3.54 -7.82
C PHE A 79 -3.08 -3.42 -9.21
N ALA A 80 -3.89 -3.35 -10.28
CA ALA A 80 -3.35 -3.16 -11.63
C ALA A 80 -2.49 -1.88 -11.69
N GLY A 81 -1.23 -2.04 -12.15
CA GLY A 81 -0.26 -0.94 -12.23
C GLY A 81 0.33 -0.48 -10.89
N TYR A 82 0.05 -1.20 -9.79
CA TYR A 82 0.68 -0.92 -8.50
C TYR A 82 2.18 -1.25 -8.55
N ASP A 83 3.00 -0.40 -7.95
CA ASP A 83 4.44 -0.62 -7.79
C ASP A 83 4.69 -1.44 -6.51
N PRO A 84 5.14 -2.72 -6.61
CA PRO A 84 5.31 -3.58 -5.45
C PRO A 84 6.41 -3.11 -4.50
N ASP A 85 7.37 -2.28 -4.95
CA ASP A 85 8.38 -1.72 -4.04
C ASP A 85 7.76 -0.79 -2.99
N ARG A 86 6.55 -0.26 -3.26
CA ARG A 86 5.81 0.58 -2.32
C ARG A 86 5.29 -0.18 -1.11
N ILE A 87 5.17 -1.51 -1.17
CA ILE A 87 4.80 -2.34 -0.02
C ILE A 87 5.75 -2.05 1.15
N LYS A 88 7.06 -1.95 0.90
CA LYS A 88 8.07 -1.65 1.94
C LYS A 88 7.85 -0.28 2.58
N THR A 89 7.55 0.73 1.77
CA THR A 89 7.28 2.09 2.26
C THR A 89 6.00 2.12 3.11
N VAL A 90 4.94 1.46 2.64
CA VAL A 90 3.67 1.36 3.37
C VAL A 90 3.85 0.57 4.67
N SER A 91 4.60 -0.54 4.65
CA SER A 91 4.94 -1.29 5.86
C SER A 91 5.65 -0.43 6.89
N GLN A 92 6.66 0.35 6.49
CA GLN A 92 7.35 1.24 7.41
C GLN A 92 6.39 2.28 8.01
N THR A 93 5.53 2.88 7.18
CA THR A 93 4.52 3.83 7.69
C THR A 93 3.57 3.18 8.69
N VAL A 94 3.12 1.94 8.43
CA VAL A 94 2.27 1.21 9.39
C VAL A 94 3.04 0.92 10.67
N PHE A 95 4.30 0.46 10.61
CA PHE A 95 5.11 0.21 11.80
C PHE A 95 5.31 1.47 12.63
N ASP A 96 5.70 2.58 11.98
CA ASP A 96 5.88 3.87 12.65
C ASP A 96 4.59 4.32 13.35
N LEU A 97 3.42 4.12 12.70
CA LEU A 97 2.14 4.43 13.31
C LEU A 97 1.84 3.50 14.50
N MET A 98 2.07 2.19 14.40
CA MET A 98 1.76 1.25 15.48
C MET A 98 2.64 1.43 16.73
N GLU A 99 3.74 2.18 16.66
CA GLU A 99 4.55 2.58 17.82
C GLU A 99 3.93 3.74 18.62
N GLU A 100 3.01 4.49 18.04
CA GLU A 100 2.35 5.65 18.65
C GLU A 100 1.06 5.26 19.40
N GLU A 101 0.75 5.97 20.50
CA GLU A 101 -0.41 5.68 21.37
C GLU A 101 -1.75 5.74 20.60
N ASP A 102 -1.93 6.73 19.73
CA ASP A 102 -3.13 6.92 18.88
C ASP A 102 -2.88 6.52 17.41
N GLY A 103 -1.87 5.68 17.18
CA GLY A 103 -1.38 5.32 15.85
C GLY A 103 -2.42 4.70 14.92
N LEU A 104 -3.29 3.86 15.49
CA LEU A 104 -4.35 3.19 14.75
C LEU A 104 -5.43 4.15 14.29
N ASP A 105 -5.81 5.12 15.14
CA ASP A 105 -6.74 6.19 14.77
C ASP A 105 -6.16 7.09 13.67
N ALA A 106 -4.86 7.39 13.76
CA ALA A 106 -4.15 8.12 12.74
C ALA A 106 -4.12 7.36 11.40
N LEU A 107 -3.86 6.06 11.42
CA LEU A 107 -3.92 5.21 10.22
C LEU A 107 -5.32 5.25 9.59
N PHE A 108 -6.38 5.06 10.38
CA PHE A 108 -7.75 5.15 9.85
C PHE A 108 -8.07 6.55 9.32
N GLY A 109 -7.50 7.61 9.90
CA GLY A 109 -7.53 8.96 9.33
C GLY A 109 -6.99 9.03 7.90
N LEU A 110 -5.79 8.48 7.67
CA LEU A 110 -5.18 8.42 6.35
C LEU A 110 -6.01 7.58 5.37
N VAL A 111 -6.54 6.45 5.83
CA VAL A 111 -7.38 5.56 5.01
C VAL A 111 -8.68 6.27 4.61
N ARG A 112 -9.37 6.95 5.53
CA ARG A 112 -10.61 7.68 5.23
C ARG A 112 -10.39 8.82 4.23
N GLU A 113 -9.21 9.44 4.24
CA GLU A 113 -8.86 10.50 3.30
C GLU A 113 -8.58 9.95 1.89
N ALA A 114 -7.93 8.80 1.78
CA ALA A 114 -7.38 8.29 0.52
C ALA A 114 -8.17 7.14 -0.14
N LEU A 115 -8.99 6.40 0.62
CA LEU A 115 -9.73 5.24 0.13
C LEU A 115 -11.15 5.64 -0.33
N PRO A 116 -11.50 5.47 -1.61
CA PRO A 116 -12.86 5.69 -2.08
C PRO A 116 -13.84 4.69 -1.45
N GLU A 117 -15.01 5.15 -0.99
CA GLU A 117 -16.02 4.33 -0.29
C GLU A 117 -16.38 3.01 -1.01
N ARG A 118 -16.39 3.02 -2.35
CA ARG A 118 -16.63 1.81 -3.17
C ARG A 118 -15.59 0.69 -2.97
N LEU A 119 -14.48 0.95 -2.28
CA LEU A 119 -13.44 -0.02 -1.93
C LEU A 119 -13.49 -0.44 -0.46
N ASN A 120 -14.39 0.08 0.36
CA ASN A 120 -14.45 -0.26 1.78
C ASN A 120 -14.65 -1.77 2.00
N GLU A 121 -15.58 -2.38 1.26
CA GLU A 121 -15.78 -3.84 1.30
C GLU A 121 -14.60 -4.61 0.74
N THR A 122 -13.88 -4.05 -0.24
CA THR A 122 -12.64 -4.65 -0.77
C THR A 122 -11.55 -4.65 0.30
N ALA A 123 -11.32 -3.52 0.96
CA ALA A 123 -10.37 -3.40 2.05
C ALA A 123 -10.68 -4.38 3.18
N TYR A 124 -11.96 -4.46 3.59
CA TYR A 124 -12.39 -5.38 4.63
C TYR A 124 -12.22 -6.85 4.23
N ALA A 125 -12.56 -7.21 2.99
CA ALA A 125 -12.37 -8.57 2.49
C ALA A 125 -10.90 -9.00 2.47
N LEU A 126 -10.00 -8.09 2.05
CA LEU A 126 -8.57 -8.35 2.06
C LEU A 126 -8.02 -8.52 3.49
N ALA A 127 -8.45 -7.67 4.42
CA ALA A 127 -8.10 -7.81 5.83
C ALA A 127 -8.55 -9.17 6.40
N CYS A 128 -9.77 -9.61 6.10
CA CYS A 128 -10.26 -10.93 6.50
C CYS A 128 -9.47 -12.09 5.87
N ASP A 129 -9.05 -11.97 4.61
CA ASP A 129 -8.26 -12.99 3.93
C ASP A 129 -6.86 -13.13 4.55
N ILE A 130 -6.21 -12.01 4.87
CA ILE A 130 -4.91 -12.02 5.56
C ILE A 130 -5.03 -12.59 6.97
N ALA A 131 -6.04 -12.16 7.74
CA ALA A 131 -6.26 -12.68 9.09
C ALA A 131 -6.54 -14.20 9.09
N ALA A 132 -7.17 -14.72 8.03
CA ALA A 132 -7.46 -16.15 7.92
C ALA A 132 -6.31 -16.99 7.33
N SER A 133 -5.22 -16.37 6.88
CA SER A 133 -4.19 -17.02 6.04
C SER A 133 -3.40 -18.15 6.73
N ASP A 134 -3.17 -18.06 8.04
CA ASP A 134 -2.57 -19.14 8.85
C ASP A 134 -3.61 -20.16 9.38
N GLY A 135 -4.89 -19.87 9.15
CA GLY A 135 -6.08 -20.62 9.55
C GLY A 135 -6.39 -20.66 11.04
N SER A 136 -5.87 -19.72 11.84
CA SER A 136 -6.40 -19.46 13.17
C SER A 136 -6.55 -17.97 13.46
N LEU A 137 -7.79 -17.49 13.54
CA LEU A 137 -8.07 -16.13 13.97
C LEU A 137 -7.87 -15.98 15.48
N ARG A 138 -6.91 -15.15 15.88
CA ARG A 138 -6.64 -14.79 17.27
C ARG A 138 -7.56 -13.65 17.74
N GLN A 139 -7.69 -13.51 19.06
CA GLN A 139 -8.53 -12.45 19.64
C GLN A 139 -8.09 -11.03 19.26
N ALA A 140 -6.78 -10.80 19.05
CA ALA A 140 -6.25 -9.51 18.62
C ALA A 140 -6.74 -9.16 17.21
N GLU A 141 -6.60 -10.08 16.26
CA GLU A 141 -7.08 -9.92 14.88
C GLU A 141 -8.60 -9.72 14.83
N LEU A 142 -9.36 -10.48 15.63
CA LEU A 142 -10.82 -10.32 15.69
C LEU A 142 -11.23 -8.92 16.16
N ARG A 143 -10.57 -8.37 17.17
CA ARG A 143 -10.82 -7.00 17.64
C ARG A 143 -10.47 -5.96 16.59
N LEU A 144 -9.31 -6.12 15.94
CA LEU A 144 -8.90 -5.23 14.87
C LEU A 144 -9.86 -5.28 13.67
N LEU A 145 -10.34 -6.47 13.29
CA LEU A 145 -11.37 -6.60 12.24
C LEU A 145 -12.70 -5.97 12.67
N GLU A 146 -13.08 -6.03 13.95
CA GLU A 146 -14.26 -5.33 14.45
C GLU A 146 -14.12 -3.80 14.32
N GLU A 147 -12.94 -3.25 14.61
CA GLU A 147 -12.63 -1.83 14.44
C GLU A 147 -12.63 -1.43 12.96
N MET A 148 -11.95 -2.19 12.10
CA MET A 148 -11.96 -1.96 10.65
C MET A 148 -13.38 -1.96 10.08
N ARG A 149 -14.24 -2.89 10.53
CA ARG A 149 -15.65 -2.95 10.12
C ARG A 149 -16.40 -1.66 10.46
N PHE A 150 -16.14 -1.10 11.64
CA PHE A 150 -16.74 0.16 12.09
C PHE A 150 -16.21 1.35 11.27
N GLU A 151 -14.88 1.46 11.15
CA GLU A 151 -14.21 2.57 10.47
C GLU A 151 -14.50 2.63 8.96
N LEU A 152 -14.66 1.47 8.34
CA LEU A 152 -15.03 1.35 6.93
C LEU A 152 -16.55 1.39 6.70
N ASN A 153 -17.36 1.54 7.76
CA ASN A 153 -18.82 1.59 7.71
C ASN A 153 -19.44 0.39 6.96
N ILE A 154 -18.99 -0.82 7.29
CA ILE A 154 -19.46 -2.05 6.63
C ILE A 154 -20.74 -2.54 7.31
N ASP A 155 -21.80 -2.74 6.51
CA ASP A 155 -23.05 -3.32 7.00
C ASP A 155 -22.83 -4.71 7.62
N ARG A 156 -23.60 -5.04 8.66
CA ARG A 156 -23.45 -6.30 9.40
C ARG A 156 -23.65 -7.52 8.52
N LEU A 157 -24.58 -7.48 7.56
CA LEU A 157 -24.83 -8.60 6.65
C LEU A 157 -23.69 -8.78 5.66
N HIS A 158 -23.13 -7.67 5.16
CA HIS A 158 -22.01 -7.69 4.22
C HIS A 158 -20.74 -8.22 4.89
N ALA A 159 -20.44 -7.73 6.10
CA ALA A 159 -19.34 -8.23 6.92
C ALA A 159 -19.46 -9.73 7.17
N ALA A 160 -20.62 -10.19 7.63
CA ALA A 160 -20.86 -11.61 7.87
C ALA A 160 -20.67 -12.48 6.61
N ALA A 161 -21.09 -11.98 5.44
CA ALA A 161 -20.88 -12.67 4.17
C ALA A 161 -19.39 -12.75 3.78
N ILE A 162 -18.65 -11.65 3.96
CA ILE A 162 -17.21 -11.56 3.68
C ILE A 162 -16.44 -12.52 4.59
N GLU A 163 -16.65 -12.44 5.91
CA GLU A 163 -16.03 -13.31 6.91
C GLU A 163 -16.32 -14.79 6.63
N ARG A 164 -17.57 -15.10 6.26
CA ARG A 164 -17.99 -16.46 5.90
C ARG A 164 -17.24 -16.97 4.68
N GLY A 165 -16.99 -16.10 3.70
CA GLY A 165 -16.24 -16.38 2.48
C GLY A 165 -14.75 -16.62 2.76
N ALA A 166 -14.11 -15.75 3.55
CA ALA A 166 -12.72 -15.92 3.97
C ALA A 166 -12.54 -17.27 4.69
N ARG A 167 -13.37 -17.55 5.69
CA ARG A 167 -13.34 -18.84 6.40
C ARG A 167 -13.51 -20.05 5.47
N ALA A 168 -14.29 -19.93 4.40
CA ALA A 168 -14.46 -21.01 3.44
C ALA A 168 -13.22 -21.21 2.55
N ARG A 169 -12.51 -20.13 2.17
CA ARG A 169 -11.28 -20.20 1.36
C ARG A 169 -10.09 -20.78 2.13
N PHE A 170 -9.98 -20.46 3.42
CA PHE A 170 -8.87 -20.86 4.29
C PHE A 170 -9.21 -22.01 5.24
N ALA A 171 -10.24 -22.80 4.92
CA ALA A 171 -10.56 -23.98 5.70
C ALA A 171 -9.46 -25.04 5.56
N HIS A 172 -8.89 -25.46 6.69
CA HIS A 172 -7.95 -26.58 6.74
C HIS A 172 -8.71 -27.93 6.70
N PRO A 173 -8.16 -28.97 6.06
CA PRO A 173 -8.77 -30.31 5.98
C PRO A 173 -8.85 -31.04 7.34
#